data_AF-A0A8H6PR56-F1
#
_entry.id   AF-A0A8H6PR56-F1
#
_cell.length_a   1.000
_cell.length_b   1.000
_cell.length_c   1.000
_cell.angle_alpha   90.00
_cell.angle_beta   90.00
_cell.angle_gamma   90.00
#
_symmetry.space_group_name_H-M   'P 1'
#
loop_
_entity.id
_entity.type
_entity.pdbx_description
1 polymer ?
#
loop_
_entity_poly.entity_id
_entity_poly.type
_entity_poly.pdbx_seq_one_letter_code
_entity_poly.pdbx_strand_id
1 'polypeptide(L)'
;MGDPSDLFNYTSGRWIYNEILRLSERQLFFNVSQLNRITAASIGRPEQDVSYIRKLAEGGFNRVFEITLGEGTQVIARLPYPSTEPRIHATASEVATMGFVRLHGVLVPRVLAYSASDQNPVGSEYIIMEKAPGNELGDLWYTMTERQRLKMIFEM
;
A
#
# COMPACT_ATOMS: atom_id res chain seq x y z
N MET A 1 -7.41 -15.78 10.88
CA MET A 1 -7.94 -15.04 9.73
C MET A 1 -8.65 -13.83 10.29
N GLY A 2 -8.33 -12.62 9.82
CA GLY A 2 -8.99 -11.39 10.27
C GLY A 2 -10.47 -11.37 9.87
N ASP A 3 -11.25 -10.49 10.49
CA ASP A 3 -12.63 -10.25 10.12
C ASP A 3 -12.64 -9.65 8.69
N PRO A 4 -13.49 -10.11 7.76
CA PRO A 4 -13.68 -9.46 6.46
C PRO A 4 -13.89 -7.93 6.54
N SER A 5 -14.45 -7.44 7.65
CA SER A 5 -14.62 -6.02 7.92
C SER A 5 -13.30 -5.26 8.11
N ASP A 6 -12.21 -5.95 8.48
CA ASP A 6 -10.86 -5.38 8.69
C ASP A 6 -10.29 -4.78 7.40
N LEU A 7 -10.77 -5.20 6.23
CA LEU A 7 -10.39 -4.59 4.95
C LEU A 7 -10.85 -3.13 4.85
N PHE A 8 -11.97 -2.79 5.48
CA PHE A 8 -12.63 -1.49 5.36
C PHE A 8 -12.34 -0.57 6.56
N ASN A 9 -11.94 -1.14 7.69
CA ASN A 9 -11.75 -0.44 8.97
C ASN A 9 -10.27 -0.27 9.32
N TYR A 10 -9.97 0.78 10.08
CA TYR A 10 -8.67 0.95 10.73
C TYR A 10 -8.59 0.09 12.01
N THR A 11 -7.51 -0.68 12.16
CA THR A 11 -7.35 -1.69 13.22
C THR A 11 -6.01 -1.64 13.96
N SER A 12 -4.99 -0.97 13.42
CA SER A 12 -3.62 -1.00 13.96
C SER A 12 -3.36 -0.10 15.17
N GLY A 13 -4.32 0.74 15.58
CA GLY A 13 -4.08 1.65 16.70
C GLY A 13 -5.33 2.34 17.23
N ARG A 14 -5.10 3.22 18.20
CA ARG A 14 -6.12 4.00 18.91
C ARG A 14 -5.70 5.46 19.00
N TRP A 15 -6.68 6.35 19.11
CA TRP A 15 -6.41 7.77 19.32
C TRP A 15 -6.76 8.17 20.74
N ILE A 16 -5.88 8.97 21.35
CA ILE A 16 -6.11 9.57 22.68
C ILE A 16 -7.27 10.57 22.63
N TYR A 17 -7.50 11.21 21.49
CA TYR A 17 -8.53 12.22 21.27
C TYR A 17 -9.36 11.92 20.02
N ASN A 18 -10.67 12.14 20.08
CA ASN A 18 -11.61 11.97 18.97
C ASN A 18 -11.59 10.59 18.28
N GLU A 19 -11.33 9.51 19.02
CA GLU A 19 -11.18 8.16 18.46
C GLU A 19 -12.28 7.75 17.48
N ILE A 20 -13.55 7.89 17.87
CA ILE A 20 -14.70 7.52 17.03
C ILE A 20 -14.67 8.29 15.70
N LEU A 21 -14.36 9.59 15.74
CA LEU A 21 -14.24 10.43 14.56
C LEU A 21 -13.03 10.05 13.70
N ARG A 22 -11.87 9.77 14.31
CA ARG A 22 -10.66 9.38 13.58
C ARG A 22 -10.81 8.03 12.89
N LEU A 23 -11.56 7.11 13.48
CA LEU A 23 -11.93 5.83 12.89
C LEU A 23 -12.92 5.99 11.73
N SER A 24 -13.97 6.79 11.89
CA SER A 24 -14.98 7.00 10.84
C SER A 24 -14.40 7.69 9.60
N GLU A 25 -13.53 8.67 9.79
CA GLU A 25 -12.80 9.38 8.72
C GLU A 25 -11.90 8.46 7.87
N ARG A 26 -11.48 7.32 8.44
CA ARG A 26 -10.60 6.34 7.80
C ARG A 26 -11.34 5.11 7.31
N GLN A 27 -12.65 5.01 7.56
CA GLN A 27 -13.43 3.92 7.02
C GLN A 27 -13.54 4.10 5.50
N LEU A 28 -13.09 3.09 4.76
CA LEU A 28 -13.04 3.13 3.31
C LEU A 28 -13.69 1.87 2.77
N PHE A 29 -14.84 2.04 2.12
CA PHE A 29 -15.49 0.99 1.35
C PHE A 29 -15.01 1.04 -0.09
N PHE A 30 -14.64 -0.12 -0.63
CA PHE A 30 -14.16 -0.26 -1.99
C PHE A 30 -14.54 -1.63 -2.54
N ASN A 31 -14.53 -1.78 -3.86
CA ASN A 31 -14.85 -3.04 -4.51
C ASN A 31 -13.60 -3.94 -4.56
N VAL A 32 -13.56 -4.94 -3.67
CA VAL A 32 -12.45 -5.89 -3.54
C VAL A 32 -12.23 -6.69 -4.83
N SER A 33 -13.30 -7.15 -5.49
CA SER A 33 -13.20 -7.91 -6.74
C SER A 33 -12.60 -7.06 -7.87
N GLN A 34 -13.01 -5.79 -7.98
CA GLN A 34 -12.43 -4.88 -8.98
C GLN A 34 -10.96 -4.55 -8.67
N LEU A 35 -10.60 -4.40 -7.40
CA LEU A 35 -9.19 -4.22 -7.01
C LEU A 35 -8.34 -5.44 -7.40
N ASN A 36 -8.83 -6.65 -7.14
CA ASN A 36 -8.17 -7.90 -7.53
C ASN A 36 -8.03 -8.01 -9.05
N ARG A 37 -9.08 -7.70 -9.80
CA ARG A 37 -9.09 -7.71 -11.26
C ARG A 37 -8.04 -6.75 -11.85
N ILE A 38 -8.01 -5.51 -11.37
CA ILE A 38 -7.02 -4.50 -11.82
C ILE A 38 -5.61 -4.93 -11.45
N THR A 39 -5.42 -5.50 -10.26
CA THR A 39 -4.12 -6.00 -9.82
C THR A 39 -3.61 -7.11 -10.73
N ALA A 40 -4.43 -8.12 -11.02
CA ALA A 40 -4.06 -9.20 -11.94
C ALA A 40 -3.78 -8.67 -13.35
N ALA A 41 -4.64 -7.79 -13.87
CA ALA A 41 -4.45 -7.17 -15.18
C ALA A 41 -3.14 -6.36 -15.27
N SER A 42 -2.73 -5.68 -14.18
CA SER A 42 -1.49 -4.88 -14.15
C SER A 42 -0.20 -5.69 -14.35
N ILE A 43 -0.27 -7.01 -14.16
CA ILE A 43 0.83 -7.95 -14.39
C ILE A 43 0.51 -8.98 -15.49
N GLY A 44 -0.53 -8.74 -16.29
CA GLY A 44 -0.92 -9.61 -17.40
C GLY A 44 -1.49 -10.98 -17.00
N ARG A 45 -2.08 -11.08 -15.81
CA ARG A 45 -2.70 -12.31 -15.28
C ARG A 45 -4.23 -12.18 -15.24
N PRO A 46 -4.98 -13.29 -15.32
CA PRO A 46 -6.43 -13.28 -15.17
C PRO A 46 -6.84 -13.10 -13.71
N GLU A 47 -8.05 -12.57 -13.45
CA GLU A 47 -8.57 -12.36 -12.09
C GLU A 47 -8.63 -13.65 -11.25
N GLN A 48 -8.88 -14.79 -11.91
CA GLN A 48 -8.95 -16.11 -11.26
C GLN A 48 -7.61 -16.56 -10.67
N ASP A 49 -6.51 -15.92 -11.08
CA ASP A 49 -5.17 -16.19 -10.55
C ASP A 49 -4.97 -15.58 -9.15
N VAL A 50 -5.82 -14.63 -8.74
CA VAL A 50 -5.76 -14.03 -7.41
C VAL A 50 -6.18 -15.05 -6.37
N SER A 51 -5.25 -15.41 -5.49
CA SER A 51 -5.45 -16.41 -4.44
C SER A 51 -6.08 -15.80 -3.19
N TYR A 52 -5.52 -14.70 -2.69
CA TYR A 52 -6.09 -13.97 -1.57
C TYR A 52 -5.55 -12.53 -1.49
N ILE A 53 -6.31 -11.68 -0.80
CA ILE A 53 -5.92 -10.33 -0.40
C ILE A 53 -5.83 -10.29 1.12
N ARG A 54 -4.82 -9.62 1.65
CA ARG A 54 -4.75 -9.32 3.09
C ARG A 54 -4.31 -7.87 3.30
N LYS A 55 -4.80 -7.27 4.39
CA LYS A 55 -4.25 -6.00 4.87
C LYS A 55 -2.83 -6.28 5.40
N LEU A 56 -1.84 -5.71 4.72
CA LEU A 56 -0.43 -5.87 5.07
C LEU A 56 -0.04 -4.89 6.18
N ALA A 57 -0.44 -3.64 5.99
CA ALA A 57 -0.13 -2.55 6.90
C ALA A 57 -1.17 -1.44 6.72
N GLU A 58 -1.22 -0.55 7.68
CA GLU A 58 -2.02 0.66 7.59
C GLU A 58 -1.32 1.78 8.36
N GLY A 59 -1.17 2.93 7.71
CA GLY A 59 -0.44 4.08 8.25
C GLY A 59 -1.36 5.26 8.54
N GLY A 60 -0.79 6.47 8.56
CA GLY A 60 -1.56 7.70 8.76
C GLY A 60 -2.44 8.10 7.58
N PHE A 61 -2.03 7.74 6.36
CA PHE A 61 -2.62 8.25 5.10
C PHE A 61 -3.20 7.16 4.19
N ASN A 62 -2.65 5.94 4.26
CA ASN A 62 -2.97 4.86 3.35
C ASN A 62 -3.21 3.55 4.10
N ARG A 63 -4.10 2.75 3.54
CA ARG A 63 -4.20 1.32 3.82
C ARG A 63 -3.43 0.56 2.74
N VAL A 64 -2.65 -0.42 3.16
CA VAL A 64 -1.75 -1.19 2.28
C VAL A 64 -2.19 -2.66 2.30
N PHE A 65 -2.48 -3.18 1.13
CA PHE A 65 -2.85 -4.57 0.92
C PHE A 65 -1.75 -5.31 0.18
N GLU A 66 -1.52 -6.54 0.60
CA GLU A 66 -0.77 -7.52 -0.17
C GLU A 66 -1.79 -8.42 -0.87
N ILE A 67 -1.68 -8.50 -2.20
CA ILE A 67 -2.48 -9.36 -3.05
C ILE A 67 -1.56 -10.45 -3.59
N THR A 68 -1.89 -11.69 -3.26
CA THR A 68 -1.15 -12.87 -3.71
C THR A 68 -1.87 -13.48 -4.90
N LEU A 69 -1.14 -13.67 -5.99
CA LEU A 69 -1.57 -14.37 -7.19
C LEU A 69 -0.93 -15.75 -7.27
N GLY A 70 -1.27 -16.51 -8.31
CA GLY A 70 -0.69 -17.82 -8.59
C GLY A 70 0.83 -17.82 -8.56
N GLU A 71 1.38 -18.98 -8.20
CA GLU A 71 2.83 -19.20 -8.13
C GLU A 71 3.53 -18.33 -7.05
N GLY A 72 2.77 -17.75 -6.12
CA GLY A 72 3.31 -16.96 -5.00
C GLY A 72 3.69 -15.52 -5.37
N THR A 73 3.27 -15.05 -6.54
CA THR A 73 3.50 -13.66 -6.97
C THR A 73 2.76 -12.70 -6.04
N GLN A 74 3.47 -11.70 -5.49
CA GLN A 74 2.90 -10.74 -4.54
C GLN A 74 2.96 -9.33 -5.10
N VAL A 75 1.82 -8.64 -5.03
CA VAL A 75 1.66 -7.25 -5.47
C VAL A 75 1.11 -6.42 -4.31
N ILE A 76 1.53 -5.16 -4.24
CA ILE A 76 1.05 -4.22 -3.22
C ILE A 76 0.01 -3.30 -3.83
N ALA A 77 -1.14 -3.18 -3.16
CA ALA A 77 -2.14 -2.17 -3.45
C ALA A 77 -2.21 -1.16 -2.29
N ARG A 78 -2.09 0.13 -2.59
CA ARG A 78 -2.20 1.22 -1.62
C ARG A 78 -3.44 2.02 -1.92
N LEU A 79 -4.32 2.15 -0.94
CA LEU A 79 -5.54 2.95 -1.02
C LEU A 79 -5.45 4.07 0.03
N PRO A 80 -5.52 5.34 -0.35
CA PRO A 80 -5.56 6.44 0.60
C PRO A 80 -6.87 6.45 1.38
N TYR A 81 -6.84 6.95 2.61
CA TYR A 81 -8.07 7.17 3.36
C TYR A 81 -8.89 8.31 2.76
N PRO A 82 -10.23 8.29 2.92
CA PRO A 82 -11.08 9.41 2.54
C PRO A 82 -10.70 10.74 3.21
N SER A 83 -10.06 10.68 4.39
CA SER A 83 -9.56 11.86 5.10
C SER A 83 -8.24 12.42 4.56
N THR A 84 -7.59 11.74 3.61
CA THR A 84 -6.32 12.17 3.03
C THR A 84 -6.59 13.22 1.96
N GLU A 85 -6.24 14.47 2.28
CA GLU A 85 -6.40 15.60 1.37
C GLU A 85 -5.02 16.15 0.95
N PRO A 86 -4.89 16.71 -0.28
CA PRO A 86 -5.91 16.78 -1.34
C PRO A 86 -6.05 15.44 -2.09
N ARG A 87 -7.27 14.89 -2.17
CA ARG A 87 -7.55 13.52 -2.69
C ARG A 87 -6.82 13.13 -3.98
N ILE A 88 -7.08 13.87 -5.07
CA ILE A 88 -6.52 13.56 -6.39
C ILE A 88 -5.00 13.75 -6.40
N HIS A 89 -4.55 14.86 -5.81
CA HIS A 89 -3.14 15.24 -5.84
C HIS A 89 -2.28 14.36 -4.94
N ALA A 90 -2.81 13.79 -3.85
CA ALA A 90 -2.06 12.88 -3.00
C ALA A 90 -1.54 11.67 -3.79
N THR A 91 -2.45 10.97 -4.48
CA THR A 91 -2.09 9.80 -5.29
C THR A 91 -1.23 10.19 -6.50
N ALA A 92 -1.62 11.24 -7.24
CA ALA A 92 -0.88 11.65 -8.43
C ALA A 92 0.54 12.14 -8.11
N SER A 93 0.72 12.93 -7.04
CA SER A 93 2.03 13.43 -6.63
C SER A 93 2.94 12.32 -6.11
N GLU A 94 2.38 11.32 -5.42
CA GLU A 94 3.15 10.16 -4.97
C GLU A 94 3.68 9.35 -6.17
N VAL A 95 2.81 9.02 -7.14
CA VAL A 95 3.22 8.31 -8.36
C VAL A 95 4.27 9.11 -9.16
N ALA A 96 4.06 10.42 -9.31
CA ALA A 96 5.01 11.29 -10.00
C ALA A 96 6.37 11.33 -9.28
N THR A 97 6.36 11.41 -7.95
CA THR A 97 7.58 11.43 -7.13
C THR A 97 8.33 10.10 -7.23
N MET A 98 7.63 8.96 -7.14
CA MET A 98 8.24 7.64 -7.34
C MET A 98 8.91 7.52 -8.71
N GLY A 99 8.25 8.00 -9.77
CA GLY A 99 8.85 8.06 -11.11
C GLY A 99 10.10 8.95 -11.15
N PHE A 100 10.02 10.14 -10.56
CA PHE A 100 11.12 11.10 -10.52
C PHE A 100 12.35 10.56 -9.79
N VAL A 101 12.21 10.03 -8.57
CA VAL A 101 13.35 9.52 -7.80
C VAL A 101 13.96 8.27 -8.44
N ARG A 102 13.15 7.46 -9.11
CA ARG A 102 13.66 6.31 -9.89
C ARG A 102 14.56 6.75 -11.04
N LEU A 103 14.23 7.85 -11.72
CA LEU A 103 15.11 8.44 -12.75
C LEU A 103 16.46 8.90 -12.19
N HIS A 104 16.52 9.16 -10.88
CA HIS A 104 17.74 9.56 -10.16
C HIS A 104 18.44 8.39 -9.46
N GLY A 105 18.12 7.14 -9.83
CA GLY A 105 18.81 5.95 -9.35
C GLY A 105 18.33 5.42 -8.00
N VAL A 106 17.30 6.00 -7.39
CA VAL A 106 16.73 5.49 -6.14
C VAL A 106 15.89 4.24 -6.42
N LEU A 107 16.18 3.15 -5.72
CA LEU A 107 15.42 1.90 -5.79
C LEU A 107 14.09 2.04 -5.06
N VAL A 108 13.07 2.51 -5.75
CA VAL A 108 11.67 2.49 -5.27
C VAL A 108 10.87 1.40 -5.98
N PRO A 109 9.78 0.86 -5.42
CA PRO A 109 8.91 -0.08 -6.13
C PRO A 109 8.41 0.46 -7.48
N ARG A 110 8.24 -0.39 -8.50
CA ARG A 110 7.63 0.06 -9.76
C ARG A 110 6.11 0.15 -9.61
N VAL A 111 5.54 1.27 -10.05
CA VAL A 111 4.09 1.42 -10.18
C VAL A 111 3.64 0.62 -11.41
N LEU A 112 2.68 -0.28 -11.21
CA LEU A 112 2.13 -1.18 -12.23
C LEU A 112 0.81 -0.63 -12.79
N ALA A 113 -0.02 -0.02 -11.93
CA ALA A 113 -1.24 0.69 -12.30
C ALA A 113 -1.59 1.70 -11.21
N TYR A 114 -2.32 2.77 -11.52
CA TYR A 114 -2.86 3.68 -10.52
C TYR A 114 -4.13 4.38 -11.02
N SER A 115 -4.95 4.85 -10.10
CA SER A 115 -6.04 5.80 -10.36
C SER A 115 -6.00 6.88 -9.30
N ALA A 116 -5.90 8.15 -9.72
CA ALA A 116 -5.95 9.30 -8.82
C ALA A 116 -7.38 9.82 -8.59
N SER A 117 -8.40 9.16 -9.12
CA SER A 117 -9.80 9.49 -8.89
C SER A 117 -10.56 8.26 -8.42
N ASP A 118 -11.56 8.46 -7.57
CA ASP A 118 -12.53 7.46 -7.12
C ASP A 118 -13.56 7.08 -8.22
N GLN A 119 -13.61 7.82 -9.33
CA GLN A 119 -14.46 7.54 -10.49
C GLN A 119 -13.92 6.38 -11.33
N ASN A 120 -13.70 5.24 -10.67
CA ASN A 120 -13.23 3.99 -11.25
C ASN A 120 -13.96 2.80 -10.60
N PRO A 121 -13.90 1.59 -11.19
CA PRO A 121 -14.66 0.44 -10.68
C PRO A 121 -14.33 0.01 -9.24
N VAL A 122 -13.17 0.37 -8.69
CA VAL A 122 -12.79 0.12 -7.29
C VAL A 122 -13.58 1.03 -6.35
N GLY A 123 -13.97 2.23 -6.80
CA GLY A 123 -14.63 3.24 -5.96
C GLY A 123 -13.68 3.98 -5.02
N SER A 124 -12.37 3.93 -5.29
CA SER A 124 -11.34 4.62 -4.50
C SER A 124 -10.10 4.85 -5.38
N GLU A 125 -9.33 5.88 -5.07
CA GLU A 125 -7.97 6.03 -5.58
C GLU A 125 -7.11 4.83 -5.18
N TYR A 126 -6.14 4.49 -6.01
CA TYR A 126 -5.23 3.39 -5.70
C TYR A 126 -3.89 3.54 -6.41
N ILE A 127 -2.87 2.90 -5.83
CA ILE A 127 -1.59 2.62 -6.47
C ILE A 127 -1.35 1.12 -6.35
N ILE A 128 -1.24 0.44 -7.50
CA ILE A 128 -0.77 -0.94 -7.61
C ILE A 128 0.71 -0.90 -7.95
N MET A 129 1.53 -1.56 -7.16
CA MET A 129 2.99 -1.54 -7.30
C MET A 129 3.63 -2.86 -6.92
N GLU A 130 4.88 -3.06 -7.35
CA GLU A 130 5.69 -4.20 -6.92
C GLU A 130 5.84 -4.26 -5.40
N LYS A 131 5.93 -5.47 -4.85
CA LYS A 131 6.37 -5.65 -3.48
C LYS A 131 7.89 -5.51 -3.42
N ALA A 132 8.39 -4.57 -2.61
CA ALA A 132 9.82 -4.46 -2.36
C ALA A 132 10.34 -5.72 -1.64
N PRO A 133 11.45 -6.34 -2.09
CA PRO A 133 12.08 -7.42 -1.37
C PRO A 133 12.81 -6.89 -0.13
N GLY A 134 12.92 -7.72 0.90
CA GLY A 134 13.70 -7.43 2.11
C GLY A 134 12.86 -7.26 3.36
N ASN A 135 13.49 -6.68 4.39
CA ASN A 135 12.94 -6.51 5.72
C ASN A 135 12.95 -5.03 6.10
N GLU A 136 12.01 -4.63 6.95
CA GLU A 136 12.00 -3.28 7.50
C GLU A 136 13.25 -3.05 8.36
N LEU A 137 13.93 -1.92 8.13
CA LEU A 137 15.16 -1.59 8.87
C LEU A 137 14.89 -1.50 10.37
N GLY A 138 13.70 -1.05 10.78
CA GLY A 138 13.29 -0.97 12.19
C GLY A 138 13.38 -2.31 12.92
N ASP A 139 12.98 -3.40 12.25
CA ASP A 139 13.03 -4.76 12.82
C ASP A 139 14.46 -5.26 12.95
N LEU A 140 15.30 -4.92 11.97
CA LEU A 140 16.70 -5.35 11.95
C LEU A 140 17.60 -4.49 12.84
N TRP A 141 17.23 -3.24 13.08
CA TRP A 141 18.12 -2.25 13.69
C TRP A 141 18.75 -2.75 14.99
N TYR A 142 17.95 -3.34 15.88
CA TYR A 142 18.41 -3.81 17.19
C TYR A 142 19.20 -5.12 17.16
N THR A 143 19.07 -5.90 16.08
CA THR A 143 19.83 -7.15 15.88
C THR A 143 21.11 -6.96 15.09
N MET A 144 21.24 -5.83 14.39
CA MET A 144 22.45 -5.45 13.65
C MET A 144 23.62 -5.10 14.58
N THR A 145 24.82 -5.48 14.15
CA THR A 145 26.08 -5.03 14.74
C THR A 145 26.31 -3.53 14.50
N GLU A 146 27.15 -2.90 15.33
CA GLU A 146 27.54 -1.50 15.14
C GLU A 146 28.12 -1.24 13.75
N ARG A 147 28.98 -2.13 13.25
CA ARG A 147 29.54 -2.03 11.90
C ARG A 147 28.45 -2.04 10.80
N GLN A 148 27.43 -2.89 10.94
CA GLN A 148 26.32 -2.92 9.99
C GLN A 148 25.46 -1.65 10.07
N ARG A 149 25.23 -1.10 11.26
CA ARG A 149 24.51 0.18 11.43
C ARG A 149 25.27 1.35 10.81
N LEU A 150 26.58 1.44 11.06
CA LEU A 150 27.44 2.45 10.45
C LEU A 150 27.42 2.34 8.92
N LYS A 151 27.52 1.12 8.38
CA LYS A 151 27.39 0.89 6.94
C LYS A 151 26.06 1.44 6.39
N MET A 152 24.93 1.16 7.05
CA MET A 152 23.63 1.69 6.63
C MET A 152 23.55 3.22 6.68
N ILE A 153 24.14 3.85 7.70
CA ILE A 153 24.13 5.32 7.85
C ILE A 153 24.94 6.00 6.73
N PHE A 154 26.01 5.37 6.27
CA PHE A 154 26.93 5.98 5.29
C PHE A 154 26.73 5.52 3.84
N GLU A 155 25.98 4.43 3.59
CA GLU A 155 25.70 3.91 2.24
C GLU A 155 24.27 4.17 1.73
N MET A 156 23.37 4.69 2.57
CA MET A 156 22.10 5.30 2.11
C MET A 156 22.34 6.70 1.57
#